data_AF-A0A8J3DT34-F1
#
_entry.id   AF-A0A8J3DT34-F1
#
_cell.length_a   1.000
_cell.length_b   1.000
_cell.length_c   1.000
_cell.angle_alpha   90.00
_cell.angle_beta   90.00
_cell.angle_gamma   90.00
#
_symmetry.space_group_name_H-M   'P 1'
#
loop_
_entity.id
_entity.type
_entity.pdbx_description
1 polymer ?
#
loop_
_entity_poly.entity_id
_entity_poly.type
_entity_poly.pdbx_seq_one_letter_code
_entity_poly.pdbx_strand_id
1 'polypeptide(L)'
;MSFPFNVSPDPYILLLIGAGFLIALVAWLPLVLRRLPLSLPIVCIGLGALIFAIPGVSFDPLPVNYPEFTERFSEFVVIIALMGAGLKIDRIFGFRDWSVAWRLIGITMPLCIGAITLIAGWWVGLSWTIALLIGAALAPTDPVLAADVQVGPPKSGEEDEVRFGLTSEAGLNDGFAFPFVHLASR
;
A
#
# COMPACT_ATOMS: atom_id res chain seq x y z
N MET A 1 -34.90 -4.29 43.69
CA MET A 1 -33.64 -5.04 43.80
C MET A 1 -32.70 -4.47 42.74
N SER A 2 -31.87 -3.51 43.12
CA SER A 2 -30.97 -2.77 42.24
C SER A 2 -29.72 -3.62 41.98
N PHE A 3 -29.50 -4.02 40.72
CA PHE A 3 -28.28 -4.72 40.30
C PHE A 3 -27.07 -3.79 40.51
N PRO A 4 -26.10 -4.11 41.39
CA PRO A 4 -24.96 -3.25 41.65
C PRO A 4 -23.77 -3.76 40.84
N PHE A 5 -23.82 -3.61 39.52
CA PHE A 5 -22.70 -3.97 38.66
C PHE A 5 -22.66 -3.00 37.48
N ASN A 6 -22.06 -1.84 37.72
CA ASN A 6 -21.53 -1.02 36.63
C ASN A 6 -20.24 -1.71 36.14
N VAL A 7 -20.38 -2.82 35.42
CA VAL A 7 -19.25 -3.50 34.77
C VAL A 7 -18.99 -2.75 33.47
N SER A 8 -18.49 -1.52 33.57
CA SER A 8 -17.78 -0.94 32.44
C SER A 8 -16.56 -1.84 32.24
N PRO A 9 -16.44 -2.58 31.13
CA PRO A 9 -15.27 -3.40 30.92
C PRO A 9 -14.04 -2.47 30.89
N ASP A 10 -12.96 -2.89 31.56
CA ASP A 10 -11.73 -2.11 31.62
C ASP A 10 -11.31 -1.72 30.19
N PRO A 11 -11.08 -0.43 29.89
CA PRO A 11 -10.66 0.02 28.57
C PRO A 11 -9.48 -0.78 28.01
N TYR A 12 -8.58 -1.26 28.87
CA TYR A 12 -7.47 -2.12 28.50
C TYR A 12 -7.94 -3.49 27.96
N ILE A 13 -8.92 -4.11 28.62
CA ILE A 13 -9.48 -5.40 28.19
C ILE A 13 -10.23 -5.25 26.87
N LEU A 14 -11.00 -4.15 26.70
CA LEU A 14 -11.68 -3.84 25.44
C LEU A 14 -10.68 -3.64 24.30
N LEU A 15 -9.57 -2.94 24.55
CA LEU A 15 -8.53 -2.72 23.55
C LEU A 15 -7.86 -4.03 23.16
N LEU A 16 -7.53 -4.90 24.12
CA LEU A 16 -6.95 -6.23 23.85
C LEU A 16 -7.90 -7.13 23.05
N ILE A 17 -9.20 -7.15 23.40
CA ILE A 17 -10.20 -7.93 22.66
C ILE A 17 -10.37 -7.38 21.24
N GLY A 18 -10.42 -6.06 21.08
CA GLY A 18 -10.51 -5.40 19.78
C GLY A 18 -9.29 -5.69 18.89
N ALA A 19 -8.08 -5.56 19.43
CA ALA A 19 -6.84 -5.87 18.73
C ALA A 19 -6.74 -7.36 18.38
N GLY A 20 -7.10 -8.26 19.30
CA GLY A 20 -7.12 -9.70 19.06
C GLY A 20 -8.13 -10.10 17.99
N PHE A 21 -9.32 -9.52 18.01
CA PHE A 21 -10.33 -9.72 16.97
C PHE A 21 -9.86 -9.21 15.62
N LEU A 22 -9.25 -8.03 15.57
CA LEU A 22 -8.70 -7.45 14.34
C LEU A 22 -7.59 -8.35 13.75
N ILE A 23 -6.66 -8.83 14.59
CA ILE A 23 -5.58 -9.72 14.16
C ILE A 23 -6.15 -11.05 13.64
N ALA A 24 -7.12 -11.64 14.37
CA ALA A 24 -7.77 -12.87 13.95
C ALA A 24 -8.50 -12.68 12.61
N LEU A 25 -9.21 -11.57 12.45
CA LEU A 25 -9.89 -11.21 11.21
C LEU A 25 -8.87 -11.11 10.06
N VAL A 26 -7.81 -10.32 10.21
CA VAL A 26 -6.77 -10.14 9.18
C VAL A 26 -6.05 -11.45 8.84
N ALA A 27 -5.84 -12.34 9.81
CA ALA A 27 -5.21 -13.63 9.58
C ALA A 27 -6.13 -14.63 8.83
N TRP A 28 -7.43 -14.62 9.13
CA TRP A 28 -8.41 -15.55 8.55
C TRP A 28 -8.99 -15.06 7.21
N LEU A 29 -9.05 -13.76 7.03
CA LEU A 29 -9.64 -13.12 5.85
C LEU A 29 -8.99 -13.59 4.53
N PRO A 30 -7.66 -13.69 4.39
CA PRO A 30 -7.02 -14.22 3.19
C PRO A 30 -7.38 -15.68 2.91
N LEU A 31 -7.63 -16.50 3.93
CA LEU A 31 -7.99 -17.92 3.79
C LEU A 31 -9.43 -18.09 3.26
N VAL A 32 -10.35 -17.24 3.71
CA VAL A 32 -11.76 -17.24 3.27
C VAL A 32 -11.90 -16.63 1.88
N LEU A 33 -11.15 -15.56 1.59
CA LEU A 33 -11.19 -14.85 0.32
C LEU A 33 -10.58 -15.62 -0.86
N ARG A 34 -9.83 -16.72 -0.63
CA ARG A 34 -9.26 -17.54 -1.73
C ARG A 34 -10.27 -18.05 -2.76
N ARG A 35 -11.57 -18.03 -2.44
CA ARG A 35 -12.64 -18.49 -3.32
C ARG A 35 -13.39 -17.36 -4.04
N LEU A 36 -13.08 -16.10 -3.75
CA LEU A 36 -13.70 -14.93 -4.37
C LEU A 36 -12.67 -14.19 -5.24
N PRO A 37 -13.06 -13.64 -6.40
CA PRO A 37 -12.17 -12.86 -7.26
C PRO A 37 -11.94 -11.43 -6.73
N LEU A 38 -11.79 -11.27 -5.41
CA LEU A 38 -11.59 -9.98 -4.75
C LEU A 38 -10.13 -9.85 -4.32
N SER A 39 -9.50 -8.72 -4.66
CA SER A 39 -8.15 -8.43 -4.17
C SER A 39 -8.18 -8.05 -2.69
N LEU A 40 -7.13 -8.43 -1.96
CA LEU A 40 -6.99 -8.14 -0.53
C LEU A 40 -7.15 -6.64 -0.20
N PRO A 41 -6.59 -5.69 -0.98
CA PRO A 41 -6.75 -4.26 -0.69
C PRO A 41 -8.19 -3.77 -0.73
N ILE A 42 -9.00 -4.24 -1.68
CA ILE A 42 -10.43 -3.87 -1.78
C ILE A 42 -11.15 -4.27 -0.49
N VAL A 43 -10.86 -5.47 0.02
CA VAL A 43 -11.53 -5.97 1.22
C VAL A 43 -11.04 -5.24 2.48
N CYS A 44 -9.74 -4.95 2.58
CA CYS A 44 -9.21 -4.15 3.69
C CYS A 44 -9.82 -2.74 3.72
N ILE A 45 -9.92 -2.07 2.56
CA ILE A 45 -10.56 -0.74 2.45
C ILE A 45 -12.04 -0.84 2.82
N GLY A 46 -12.75 -1.85 2.30
CA GLY A 46 -14.17 -2.06 2.58
C GLY A 46 -14.46 -2.34 4.05
N LEU A 47 -13.64 -3.16 4.70
CA LEU A 47 -13.74 -3.43 6.15
C LEU A 47 -13.46 -2.18 6.98
N GLY A 48 -12.42 -1.42 6.63
CA GLY A 48 -12.13 -0.14 7.28
C GLY A 48 -13.30 0.82 7.15
N ALA A 49 -13.81 1.04 5.93
CA ALA A 49 -14.97 1.88 5.69
C ALA A 49 -16.21 1.42 6.47
N LEU A 50 -16.46 0.11 6.54
CA LEU A 50 -17.60 -0.44 7.28
C LEU A 50 -17.46 -0.21 8.79
N ILE A 51 -16.28 -0.46 9.37
CA ILE A 51 -16.02 -0.27 10.80
C ILE A 51 -16.21 1.19 11.19
N PHE A 52 -15.64 2.13 10.42
CA PHE A 52 -15.74 3.57 10.70
C PHE A 52 -17.09 4.19 10.31
N ALA A 53 -17.95 3.48 9.56
CA ALA A 53 -19.33 3.87 9.31
C ALA A 53 -20.28 3.55 10.49
N ILE A 54 -19.85 2.74 11.47
CA ILE A 54 -20.69 2.37 12.62
C ILE A 54 -20.82 3.57 13.59
N PRO A 55 -22.05 4.03 13.89
CA PRO A 55 -22.27 5.09 14.87
C PRO A 55 -21.79 4.64 16.25
N GLY A 56 -20.85 5.37 16.85
CA GLY A 56 -20.28 5.06 18.17
C GLY A 56 -18.79 4.74 18.17
N VAL A 57 -18.17 4.59 16.99
CA VAL A 57 -16.70 4.60 16.89
C VAL A 57 -16.22 6.03 16.98
N SER A 58 -15.72 6.43 18.15
CA SER A 58 -15.20 7.79 18.42
C SER A 58 -13.71 7.96 18.08
N PHE A 59 -13.07 6.90 17.57
CA PHE A 59 -11.68 6.95 17.18
C PHE A 59 -11.58 7.58 15.78
N ASP A 60 -10.85 8.68 15.67
CA ASP A 60 -10.66 9.42 14.42
C ASP A 60 -9.19 9.38 13.97
N PRO A 61 -8.74 8.28 13.34
CA PRO A 61 -7.34 8.09 12.93
C PRO A 61 -7.02 8.82 11.62
N LEU A 62 -7.50 10.06 11.46
CA LEU A 62 -7.16 10.84 10.28
C LEU A 62 -5.65 11.19 10.32
N PRO A 63 -4.90 10.93 9.23
CA PRO A 63 -3.49 11.32 9.10
C PRO A 63 -3.23 12.80 9.43
N VAL A 64 -4.21 13.66 9.15
CA VAL A 64 -4.14 15.10 9.40
C VAL A 64 -4.08 15.43 10.90
N ASN A 65 -4.66 14.58 11.75
CA ASN A 65 -4.63 14.76 13.21
C ASN A 65 -3.30 14.30 13.83
N TYR A 66 -2.55 13.41 13.14
CA TYR A 66 -1.32 12.80 13.64
C TYR A 66 -0.20 12.78 12.58
N PRO A 67 0.16 13.94 11.99
CA PRO A 67 1.00 13.99 10.80
C PRO A 67 2.39 13.39 11.01
N GLU A 68 3.06 13.70 12.12
CA GLU A 68 4.41 13.19 12.42
C GLU A 68 4.40 11.67 12.62
N PHE A 69 3.40 11.14 13.34
CA PHE A 69 3.28 9.70 13.53
C PHE A 69 2.98 8.99 12.20
N THR A 70 2.03 9.50 11.41
CA THR A 70 1.67 8.91 10.13
C THR A 70 2.84 8.94 9.16
N GLU A 71 3.58 10.04 9.08
CA GLU A 71 4.78 10.16 8.23
C GLU A 71 5.81 9.09 8.61
N ARG A 72 6.24 9.02 9.87
CA ARG A 72 7.26 8.04 10.31
C ARG A 72 6.80 6.59 10.18
N PHE A 73 5.53 6.33 10.44
CA PHE A 73 4.97 4.99 10.28
C PHE A 73 4.94 4.58 8.81
N SER A 74 4.51 5.48 7.91
CA SER A 74 4.54 5.24 6.46
C SER A 74 5.97 5.06 5.94
N GLU A 75 6.94 5.87 6.37
CA GLU A 75 8.35 5.69 6.04
C GLU A 75 8.85 4.31 6.47
N PHE A 76 8.53 3.88 7.69
CA PHE A 76 8.91 2.57 8.20
C PHE A 76 8.30 1.43 7.39
N VAL A 77 7.01 1.52 7.05
CA VAL A 77 6.31 0.54 6.22
C VAL A 77 6.94 0.46 4.82
N VAL A 78 7.25 1.59 4.21
CA VAL A 78 7.93 1.66 2.90
C VAL A 78 9.31 1.00 2.99
N ILE A 79 10.12 1.30 4.02
CA ILE A 79 11.43 0.66 4.21
C ILE A 79 11.30 -0.87 4.31
N ILE A 80 10.33 -1.38 5.08
CA ILE A 80 10.10 -2.83 5.19
C ILE A 80 9.69 -3.42 3.83
N ALA A 81 8.79 -2.76 3.10
CA ALA A 81 8.34 -3.21 1.79
C ALA A 81 9.51 -3.27 0.79
N LEU A 82 10.34 -2.22 0.76
CA LEU A 82 11.53 -2.13 -0.09
C LEU A 82 12.58 -3.17 0.28
N MET A 83 12.82 -3.39 1.57
CA MET A 83 13.73 -4.45 2.04
C MET A 83 13.21 -5.83 1.63
N GLY A 84 11.92 -6.08 1.78
CA GLY A 84 11.28 -7.32 1.36
C GLY A 84 11.37 -7.56 -0.15
N ALA A 85 11.18 -6.50 -0.95
CA ALA A 85 11.41 -6.57 -2.40
C ALA A 85 12.89 -6.80 -2.73
N GLY A 86 13.81 -6.11 -2.05
CA GLY A 86 15.25 -6.25 -2.24
C GLY A 86 15.79 -7.65 -1.94
N LEU A 87 15.29 -8.30 -0.88
CA LEU A 87 15.65 -9.69 -0.53
C LEU A 87 15.14 -10.72 -1.55
N LYS A 88 14.10 -10.38 -2.32
CA LYS A 88 13.54 -11.22 -3.38
C LYS A 88 14.27 -11.08 -4.72
N ILE A 89 15.16 -10.10 -4.86
CA ILE A 89 15.97 -9.92 -6.06
C ILE A 89 17.10 -10.96 -6.04
N ASP A 90 16.95 -12.01 -6.84
CA ASP A 90 17.97 -13.07 -6.99
C ASP A 90 18.82 -12.90 -8.27
N ARG A 91 18.63 -11.81 -9.02
CA ARG A 91 19.40 -11.53 -10.25
C ARG A 91 20.58 -10.60 -9.99
N ILE A 92 21.73 -10.97 -10.53
CA ILE A 92 22.93 -10.13 -10.57
C ILE A 92 22.58 -8.87 -11.37
N PHE A 93 22.81 -7.69 -10.79
CA PHE A 93 22.57 -6.41 -11.46
C PHE A 93 23.45 -6.30 -12.72
N GLY A 94 22.82 -6.23 -13.89
CA GLY A 94 23.49 -6.17 -15.18
C GLY A 94 22.88 -5.11 -16.09
N PHE A 95 23.71 -4.27 -16.72
CA PHE A 95 23.25 -3.16 -17.56
C PHE A 95 22.39 -3.59 -18.76
N ARG A 96 22.66 -4.77 -19.34
CA ARG A 96 21.87 -5.31 -20.46
C ARG A 96 20.60 -5.99 -20.00
N ASP A 97 20.70 -6.85 -18.99
CA ASP A 97 19.58 -7.66 -18.51
C ASP A 97 18.53 -6.83 -17.77
N TRP A 98 18.94 -5.69 -17.19
CA TRP A 98 18.06 -4.72 -16.53
C TRP A 98 17.75 -3.49 -17.38
N SER A 99 18.14 -3.47 -18.65
CA SER A 99 17.94 -2.30 -19.53
C SER A 99 16.47 -1.87 -19.63
N VAL A 100 15.54 -2.83 -19.54
CA VAL A 100 14.10 -2.57 -19.49
C VAL A 100 13.70 -1.90 -18.18
N ALA A 101 14.11 -2.46 -17.03
CA ALA A 101 13.84 -1.89 -15.71
C ALA A 101 14.41 -0.47 -15.57
N TRP A 102 15.65 -0.24 -16.05
CA TRP A 102 16.25 1.10 -16.06
C TRP A 102 15.48 2.09 -16.92
N ARG A 103 14.93 1.67 -18.06
CA ARG A 103 14.10 2.55 -18.89
C ARG A 103 12.74 2.81 -18.25
N LEU A 104 12.14 1.82 -17.61
CA LEU A 104 10.86 1.98 -16.92
C LEU A 104 10.99 2.95 -15.73
N ILE A 105 12.03 2.79 -14.91
CA ILE A 105 12.28 3.64 -13.74
C ILE A 105 12.86 5.00 -14.14
N GLY A 106 13.87 5.02 -15.01
CA GLY A 106 14.60 6.24 -15.34
C GLY A 106 13.91 7.13 -16.38
N ILE A 107 12.98 6.59 -17.17
CA ILE A 107 12.31 7.34 -18.26
C ILE A 107 10.81 7.31 -18.08
N THR A 108 10.19 6.12 -18.07
CA THR A 108 8.73 6.00 -18.08
C THR A 108 8.11 6.61 -16.82
N MET A 109 8.67 6.31 -15.65
CA MET A 109 8.14 6.78 -14.38
C MET A 109 8.23 8.32 -14.22
N PRO A 110 9.37 8.99 -14.48
CA PRO A 110 9.44 10.46 -14.53
C PRO A 110 8.46 11.08 -15.53
N LEU A 111 8.30 10.47 -16.71
CA LEU A 111 7.33 10.94 -17.71
C LEU A 111 5.90 10.82 -17.19
N CYS A 112 5.55 9.72 -16.51
CA CYS A 112 4.24 9.54 -15.88
C CYS A 112 4.01 10.58 -14.76
N ILE A 113 4.97 10.77 -13.86
CA ILE A 113 4.90 11.78 -12.80
C ILE A 113 4.67 13.16 -13.43
N GLY A 114 5.49 13.53 -14.43
CA GLY A 114 5.39 14.79 -15.13
C GLY A 114 4.04 14.96 -15.83
N ALA A 115 3.58 13.96 -16.57
CA ALA A 115 2.29 14.00 -17.28
C ALA A 115 1.11 14.20 -16.32
N ILE A 116 1.06 13.42 -15.23
CA ILE A 116 0.00 13.54 -14.21
C ILE A 116 0.08 14.89 -13.51
N THR A 117 1.29 15.35 -13.16
CA THR A 117 1.52 16.67 -12.54
C THR A 117 1.05 17.80 -13.45
N LEU A 118 1.34 17.73 -14.74
CA LEU A 118 0.89 18.73 -15.71
C LEU A 118 -0.63 18.73 -15.85
N ILE A 119 -1.26 17.56 -15.93
CA ILE A 119 -2.73 17.47 -15.99
C ILE A 119 -3.37 18.01 -14.70
N ALA A 120 -2.85 17.63 -13.54
CA ALA A 120 -3.34 18.10 -12.25
C ALA A 120 -3.13 19.62 -12.05
N GLY A 121 -1.99 20.16 -12.47
CA GLY A 121 -1.70 21.59 -12.35
C GLY A 121 -2.48 22.45 -13.36
N TRP A 122 -2.48 22.07 -14.64
CA TRP A 122 -3.10 22.88 -15.70
C TRP A 122 -4.60 22.64 -15.86
N TRP A 123 -5.04 21.38 -15.85
CA TRP A 123 -6.42 21.02 -16.17
C TRP A 123 -7.31 21.04 -14.94
N VAL A 124 -6.82 20.53 -13.81
CA VAL A 124 -7.57 20.54 -12.54
C VAL A 124 -7.35 21.85 -11.76
N GLY A 125 -6.27 22.58 -12.04
CA GLY A 125 -5.97 23.87 -11.40
C GLY A 125 -5.38 23.74 -10.01
N LEU A 126 -4.75 22.61 -9.68
CA LEU A 126 -4.10 22.39 -8.39
C LEU A 126 -2.77 23.16 -8.29
N SER A 127 -2.32 23.45 -7.07
CA SER A 127 -0.97 24.00 -6.89
C SER A 127 0.07 23.02 -7.41
N TRP A 128 1.17 23.51 -7.97
CA TRP A 128 2.22 22.65 -8.52
C TRP A 128 2.77 21.65 -7.50
N THR A 129 2.80 22.02 -6.22
CA THR A 129 3.19 21.13 -5.11
C THR A 129 2.20 19.96 -4.96
N ILE A 130 0.89 20.25 -4.91
CA ILE A 130 -0.15 19.20 -4.78
C ILE A 130 -0.21 18.36 -6.05
N ALA A 131 -0.08 18.97 -7.22
CA ALA A 131 -0.05 18.28 -8.49
C ALA A 131 1.14 17.30 -8.59
N LEU A 132 2.33 17.71 -8.12
CA LEU A 132 3.50 16.86 -8.05
C LEU A 132 3.31 15.72 -7.06
N LEU A 133 2.72 15.99 -5.90
CA LEU A 133 2.39 14.96 -4.91
C LEU A 133 1.46 13.89 -5.49
N ILE A 134 0.41 14.30 -6.22
CA ILE A 134 -0.51 13.39 -6.91
C ILE A 134 0.24 12.59 -7.98
N GLY A 135 1.07 13.24 -8.80
CA GLY A 135 1.86 12.57 -9.82
C GLY A 135 2.80 11.52 -9.24
N ALA A 136 3.50 11.87 -8.16
CA ALA A 136 4.43 10.98 -7.46
C ALA A 136 3.72 9.81 -6.76
N ALA A 137 2.50 10.01 -6.26
CA ALA A 137 1.71 8.96 -5.61
C ALA A 137 1.02 8.01 -6.60
N LEU A 138 0.68 8.48 -7.82
CA LEU A 138 -0.05 7.68 -8.81
C LEU A 138 0.84 7.00 -9.86
N ALA A 139 2.05 7.50 -10.08
CA ALA A 139 2.97 6.92 -11.06
C ALA A 139 3.54 5.54 -10.69
N PRO A 140 3.80 5.19 -9.41
CA PRO A 140 4.26 3.86 -9.03
C PRO A 140 3.19 2.80 -9.31
N THR A 141 3.63 1.65 -9.80
CA THR A 141 2.75 0.53 -10.10
C THR A 141 2.88 -0.53 -9.00
N ASP A 142 1.81 -0.78 -8.23
CA ASP A 142 1.79 -1.80 -7.16
C ASP A 142 1.85 -3.23 -7.75
N PRO A 143 2.88 -4.04 -7.43
CA PRO A 143 3.00 -5.40 -7.93
C PRO A 143 2.04 -6.37 -7.24
N VAL A 144 1.62 -6.08 -6.01
CA VAL A 144 0.83 -6.99 -5.18
C VAL A 144 -0.55 -7.17 -5.81
N LEU A 145 -1.12 -6.07 -6.31
CA LEU A 145 -2.38 -6.12 -7.07
C LEU A 145 -2.19 -6.73 -8.46
N ALA A 146 -1.09 -6.43 -9.16
CA ALA A 146 -0.84 -6.95 -10.50
C ALA A 146 -0.58 -8.47 -10.52
N ALA A 147 0.10 -9.00 -9.49
CA ALA A 147 0.44 -10.41 -9.35
C ALA A 147 -0.76 -11.29 -8.94
N ASP A 148 -1.77 -10.73 -8.28
CA ASP A 148 -3.00 -11.44 -7.91
C ASP A 148 -4.02 -11.50 -9.08
N VAL A 149 -3.91 -10.62 -10.08
CA VAL A 149 -4.81 -10.58 -11.25
C VAL A 149 -4.28 -11.38 -12.45
N GLN A 150 -2.98 -11.67 -12.53
CA GLN A 150 -2.44 -12.61 -13.53
C GLN A 150 -2.74 -14.05 -13.14
N VAL A 151 -3.96 -14.49 -13.45
CA VAL A 151 -4.37 -15.89 -13.36
C VAL A 151 -4.37 -16.53 -14.75
N GLY A 152 -3.50 -17.52 -14.95
CA GLY A 152 -3.69 -18.64 -15.87
C GLY A 152 -2.43 -19.12 -16.62
N PRO A 153 -2.37 -20.40 -17.08
CA PRO A 153 -2.77 -21.69 -16.51
C PRO A 153 -1.55 -22.55 -16.08
N PRO A 154 -1.72 -23.61 -15.26
CA PRO A 154 -0.61 -24.34 -14.67
C PRO A 154 0.09 -25.23 -15.71
N LYS A 155 1.42 -25.07 -15.84
CA LYS A 155 2.46 -26.06 -16.20
C LYS A 155 3.68 -25.39 -16.85
N SER A 156 4.49 -24.72 -16.07
CA SER A 156 5.94 -24.66 -16.27
C SER A 156 6.54 -24.09 -14.98
N GLY A 157 7.69 -24.58 -14.54
CA GLY A 157 8.36 -24.10 -13.33
C GLY A 157 8.86 -22.64 -13.39
N GLU A 158 8.31 -21.83 -14.30
CA GLU A 158 8.65 -20.43 -14.56
C GLU A 158 7.65 -19.44 -13.91
N GLU A 159 6.55 -19.92 -13.31
CA GLU A 159 5.55 -19.08 -12.64
C GLU A 159 6.12 -18.30 -11.44
N ASP A 160 7.13 -18.84 -10.76
CA ASP A 160 7.80 -18.14 -9.66
C ASP A 160 8.67 -17.00 -10.19
N GLU A 161 9.53 -17.23 -11.20
CA GLU A 161 10.46 -16.21 -11.71
C GLU A 161 9.77 -14.95 -12.25
N VAL A 162 8.62 -15.09 -12.93
CA VAL A 162 7.87 -13.94 -13.45
C VAL A 162 7.21 -13.15 -12.32
N ARG A 163 6.65 -13.83 -11.30
CA ARG A 163 6.04 -13.20 -10.12
C ARG A 163 7.10 -12.53 -9.23
N PHE A 164 8.27 -13.14 -9.10
CA PHE A 164 9.45 -12.60 -8.42
C PHE A 164 10.02 -11.37 -9.16
N GLY A 165 10.11 -11.43 -10.49
CA GLY A 165 10.55 -10.31 -11.34
C GLY A 165 9.63 -9.09 -11.25
N LEU A 166 8.31 -9.31 -11.33
CA LEU A 166 7.30 -8.25 -11.21
C LEU A 166 7.29 -7.61 -9.82
N THR A 167 7.41 -8.42 -8.75
CA THR A 167 7.49 -7.91 -7.37
C THR A 167 8.75 -7.09 -7.14
N SER A 168 9.86 -7.50 -7.74
CA SER A 168 11.16 -6.83 -7.64
C SER A 168 11.20 -5.49 -8.40
N GLU A 169 10.66 -5.47 -9.62
CA GLU A 169 10.58 -4.26 -10.45
C GLU A 169 9.73 -3.19 -9.78
N ALA A 170 8.60 -3.59 -9.22
CA ALA A 170 7.66 -2.66 -8.66
C ALA A 170 8.07 -2.14 -7.27
N GLY A 171 8.78 -2.95 -6.45
CA GLY A 171 9.46 -2.42 -5.27
C GLY A 171 10.53 -1.37 -5.64
N LEU A 172 11.20 -1.53 -6.78
CA LEU A 172 12.15 -0.54 -7.29
C LEU A 172 11.45 0.76 -7.72
N ASN A 173 10.25 0.66 -8.32
CA ASN A 173 9.40 1.83 -8.62
C ASN A 173 8.97 2.58 -7.35
N ASP A 174 8.46 1.87 -6.34
CA ASP A 174 8.03 2.49 -5.08
C ASP A 174 9.18 3.26 -4.40
N GLY A 175 10.39 2.68 -4.42
CA GLY A 175 11.58 3.33 -3.89
C GLY A 175 11.99 4.58 -4.67
N PHE A 176 11.76 4.60 -5.99
CA PHE A 176 12.07 5.76 -6.83
C PHE A 176 11.03 6.89 -6.70
N ALA A 177 9.77 6.59 -6.39
CA ALA A 177 8.75 7.62 -6.15
C ALA A 177 8.96 8.39 -4.85
N PHE A 178 9.48 7.72 -3.82
CA PHE A 178 9.57 8.26 -2.47
C PHE A 178 10.24 9.65 -2.39
N PRO A 179 11.38 9.93 -3.06
CA PRO A 179 11.97 11.26 -3.08
C PRO A 179 11.07 12.37 -3.64
N PHE A 180 10.22 12.07 -4.63
CA PHE A 180 9.31 13.05 -5.23
C PHE A 180 8.13 13.35 -4.29
N VAL A 181 7.61 12.32 -3.62
CA VAL A 181 6.60 12.48 -2.57
C VAL A 181 7.15 13.35 -1.44
N HIS A 182 8.35 13.04 -0.95
CA HIS A 182 9.01 13.80 0.13
C HIS A 182 9.33 15.24 -0.25
N LEU A 183 9.68 15.49 -1.51
CA LEU A 183 9.91 16.84 -2.02
C LEU A 183 8.61 17.65 -2.06
N ALA A 184 7.50 17.02 -2.45
CA ALA A 184 6.20 17.67 -2.56
C ALA A 184 5.47 17.82 -1.21
N SER A 185 5.86 17.07 -0.19
CA SER A 185 5.28 17.14 1.15
C SER A 185 5.96 18.14 2.09
N ARG A 186 6.99 18.86 1.62
CA ARG A 186 7.71 19.93 2.35
C ARG A 186 7.34 21.31 1.84
#